data_AF-A0A2N5IQR3-F1
#
_entry.id   AF-A0A2N5IQR3-F1
#
_cell.length_a   1.000
_cell.length_b   1.000
_cell.length_c   1.000
_cell.angle_alpha   90.00
_cell.angle_beta   90.00
_cell.angle_gamma   90.00
#
_symmetry.space_group_name_H-M   'P 1'
#
loop_
_entity.id
_entity.type
_entity.pdbx_description
1 polymer ?
#
loop_
_entity_poly.entity_id
_entity_poly.type
_entity_poly.pdbx_seq_one_letter_code
_entity_poly.pdbx_strand_id
1 'polypeptide(L)'
;MTDKNTAPASSLTDEERKLIAQMPYEEARDKLIQAVQALETGGLNLDQSMRQWEIGEALAQRAQGLLNDVRAKLDQAQANQAANEATAGTQSNLD
;
A
#
# COMPACT_ATOMS: atom_id res chain seq x y z
N MET A 1 14.99 27.09 22.69
CA MET A 1 14.28 26.67 21.47
C MET A 1 14.71 25.26 21.17
N THR A 2 13.81 24.29 21.27
CA THR A 2 14.07 22.89 20.93
C THR A 2 14.01 22.74 19.42
N ASP A 3 15.16 22.53 18.77
CA ASP A 3 15.23 22.19 17.35
C ASP A 3 14.65 20.79 17.13
N LYS A 4 13.35 20.73 16.85
CA LYS A 4 12.67 19.55 16.32
C LYS A 4 12.98 19.42 14.83
N ASN A 5 14.15 18.88 14.46
CA ASN A 5 14.28 18.26 13.14
C ASN A 5 15.46 17.27 13.08
N THR A 6 15.22 16.06 13.57
CA THR A 6 16.14 14.92 13.35
C THR A 6 15.36 13.70 12.88
N ALA A 7 14.52 13.88 11.86
CA ALA A 7 14.25 12.77 10.95
C ALA A 7 15.45 12.71 9.99
N PRO A 8 16.03 11.53 9.68
CA PRO A 8 16.94 11.47 8.54
C PRO A 8 16.15 11.97 7.33
N ALA A 9 16.70 12.94 6.60
CA ALA A 9 16.09 13.41 5.37
C ALA A 9 15.99 12.18 4.45
N SER A 10 14.77 11.67 4.26
CA SER A 10 14.55 10.53 3.39
C SER A 10 15.17 10.82 2.03
N SER A 11 15.90 9.86 1.46
CA SER A 11 16.56 10.08 0.17
C SER A 11 15.56 10.13 -0.98
N LEU A 12 14.34 9.66 -0.76
CA LEU A 12 13.22 9.79 -1.70
C LEU A 12 12.78 11.25 -1.81
N THR A 13 12.63 11.71 -3.04
CA THR A 13 11.99 13.00 -3.34
C THR A 13 10.46 12.90 -3.23
N ASP A 14 9.78 14.04 -3.09
CA ASP A 14 8.32 14.08 -3.07
C ASP A 14 7.70 13.60 -4.39
N GLU A 15 8.34 13.92 -5.52
CA GLU A 15 7.91 13.44 -6.83
C GLU A 15 8.02 11.93 -6.95
N GLU A 16 9.11 11.31 -6.47
CA GLU A 16 9.24 9.84 -6.45
C GLU A 16 8.16 9.19 -5.57
N ARG A 17 7.89 9.73 -4.39
CA ARG A 17 6.79 9.27 -3.52
C ARG A 17 5.44 9.37 -4.24
N LYS A 18 5.19 10.49 -4.91
CA LYS A 18 3.96 10.74 -5.65
C LYS A 18 3.80 9.79 -6.85
N LEU A 19 4.88 9.47 -7.54
CA LEU A 19 4.88 8.48 -8.62
C LEU A 19 4.54 7.09 -8.08
N ILE A 20 5.22 6.66 -7.00
CA ILE A 20 4.93 5.37 -6.33
C ILE A 20 3.47 5.31 -5.86
N ALA A 21 2.96 6.39 -5.26
CA ALA A 21 1.58 6.47 -4.78
C ALA A 21 0.53 6.34 -5.89
N GLN A 22 0.89 6.58 -7.15
CA GLN A 22 -0.01 6.45 -8.30
C GLN A 22 0.12 5.09 -9.02
N MET A 23 1.13 4.27 -8.69
CA MET A 23 1.36 3.00 -9.38
C MET A 23 0.20 2.02 -9.20
N PRO A 24 -0.16 1.23 -10.22
CA PRO A 24 -1.05 0.10 -10.06
C PRO A 24 -0.38 -1.01 -9.23
N TYR A 25 -1.19 -1.92 -8.68
CA TYR A 25 -0.72 -2.96 -7.75
C TYR A 25 0.40 -3.83 -8.36
N GLU A 26 0.21 -4.36 -9.56
CA GLU A 26 1.21 -5.24 -10.18
C GLU A 26 2.53 -4.52 -10.45
N GLU A 27 2.48 -3.25 -10.88
CA GLU A 27 3.71 -2.47 -11.07
C GLU A 27 4.43 -2.19 -9.74
N ALA A 28 3.69 -1.83 -8.70
CA ALA A 28 4.26 -1.61 -7.37
C ALA A 28 4.90 -2.89 -6.82
N ARG A 29 4.23 -4.04 -7.02
CA ARG A 29 4.72 -5.38 -6.63
C ARG A 29 5.99 -5.76 -7.39
N ASP A 30 6.02 -5.59 -8.71
CA ASP A 30 7.17 -5.96 -9.53
C ASP A 30 8.40 -5.12 -9.18
N LYS A 31 8.20 -3.81 -8.98
CA LYS A 31 9.28 -2.92 -8.53
C LYS A 31 9.74 -3.24 -7.11
N LEU A 32 8.83 -3.66 -6.23
CA LEU A 32 9.19 -4.11 -4.88
C LEU A 32 10.09 -5.34 -4.93
N ILE A 33 9.76 -6.32 -5.78
CA ILE A 33 10.59 -7.52 -5.98
C ILE A 33 11.98 -7.11 -6.46
N GLN A 34 12.08 -6.21 -7.44
CA GLN A 34 13.37 -5.70 -7.93
C GLN A 34 14.16 -5.00 -6.82
N ALA A 35 13.49 -4.22 -5.98
CA ALA A 35 14.13 -3.54 -4.86
C ALA A 35 14.72 -4.51 -3.84
N VAL A 36 13.99 -5.57 -3.50
CA VAL A 36 14.46 -6.62 -2.60
C VAL A 36 15.62 -7.39 -3.23
N GLN A 37 15.50 -7.78 -4.50
CA GLN A 37 16.58 -8.48 -5.22
C GLN A 37 17.87 -7.67 -5.27
N ALA A 38 17.79 -6.36 -5.47
CA ALA A 38 18.96 -5.48 -5.45
C ALA A 38 19.65 -5.45 -4.08
N LEU A 39 18.87 -5.46 -2.99
CA LEU A 39 19.42 -5.54 -1.63
C LEU A 39 20.04 -6.91 -1.34
N GLU A 40 19.40 -8.00 -1.77
CA GLU A 40 19.86 -9.37 -1.56
C GLU A 40 21.12 -9.70 -2.36
N THR A 41 21.24 -9.16 -3.58
CA THR A 41 22.44 -9.33 -4.42
C THR A 41 23.67 -8.70 -3.78
N GLY A 42 23.49 -7.64 -2.98
CA GLY A 42 24.58 -6.86 -2.42
C GLY A 42 25.34 -6.06 -3.49
N GLY A 43 26.52 -5.55 -3.13
CA GLY A 43 27.35 -4.73 -4.03
C GLY A 43 26.98 -3.23 -4.06
N LEU A 44 25.92 -2.84 -3.36
CA LEU A 44 25.59 -1.44 -3.07
C LEU A 44 26.40 -0.94 -1.87
N ASN A 45 26.78 0.33 -1.88
CA ASN A 45 27.29 0.99 -0.67
C ASN A 45 26.14 1.28 0.31
N LEU A 46 26.46 1.80 1.51
CA LEU A 46 25.47 2.05 2.55
C LEU A 46 24.36 3.02 2.09
N ASP A 47 24.72 4.16 1.49
CA ASP A 47 23.74 5.17 1.07
C ASP A 47 22.81 4.63 -0.02
N GLN A 48 23.35 3.87 -0.97
CA GLN A 48 22.57 3.19 -2.00
C GLN A 48 21.65 2.12 -1.41
N SER A 49 22.14 1.34 -0.45
CA SER A 49 21.33 0.31 0.23
C SER A 49 20.18 0.95 1.01
N MET A 50 20.45 2.06 1.70
CA MET A 50 19.42 2.82 2.43
C MET A 50 18.36 3.38 1.47
N ARG A 51 18.77 4.02 0.36
CA ARG A 51 17.84 4.50 -0.67
C ARG A 51 16.99 3.36 -1.23
N GLN A 52 17.61 2.23 -1.54
CA GLN A 52 16.91 1.07 -2.10
C GLN A 52 15.88 0.49 -1.12
N TRP A 53 16.22 0.47 0.16
CA TRP A 53 15.30 0.09 1.24
C TRP A 53 14.11 1.05 1.34
N GLU A 54 14.34 2.36 1.34
CA GLU A 54 13.25 3.37 1.38
C GLU A 54 12.31 3.24 0.18
N ILE A 55 12.84 3.02 -1.03
CA ILE A 55 12.04 2.74 -2.22
C ILE A 55 11.19 1.48 -2.01
N GLY A 56 11.79 0.41 -1.49
CA GLY A 56 11.09 -0.83 -1.16
C GLY A 56 9.97 -0.60 -0.15
N GLU A 57 10.21 0.18 0.91
CA GLU A 57 9.19 0.50 1.91
C GLU A 57 8.00 1.24 1.28
N ALA A 58 8.25 2.27 0.48
CA ALA A 58 7.20 3.03 -0.20
C ALA A 58 6.37 2.15 -1.16
N LEU A 59 7.01 1.25 -1.90
CA LEU A 59 6.34 0.31 -2.80
C LEU A 59 5.48 -0.71 -2.03
N ALA A 60 6.00 -1.24 -0.93
CA ALA A 60 5.26 -2.16 -0.06
C ALA A 60 4.02 -1.49 0.54
N GLN A 61 4.16 -0.25 1.03
CA GLN A 61 3.03 0.53 1.54
C GLN A 61 1.96 0.75 0.45
N ARG A 62 2.37 1.08 -0.78
CA ARG A 62 1.43 1.24 -1.91
C ARG A 62 0.69 -0.06 -2.22
N ALA A 63 1.41 -1.16 -2.37
CA ALA A 63 0.82 -2.46 -2.69
C ALA A 63 -0.17 -2.90 -1.60
N GLN A 64 0.21 -2.76 -0.33
CA GLN A 64 -0.66 -3.09 0.80
C GLN A 64 -1.90 -2.19 0.86
N GLY A 65 -1.75 -0.88 0.59
CA GLY A 65 -2.87 0.06 0.53
C GLY A 65 -3.93 -0.36 -0.49
N LEU A 66 -3.50 -0.74 -1.70
CA LEU A 66 -4.41 -1.22 -2.75
C LEU A 66 -5.14 -2.50 -2.35
N LEU A 67 -4.45 -3.46 -1.72
CA LEU A 67 -5.09 -4.68 -1.22
C LEU A 67 -6.11 -4.39 -0.12
N ASN A 68 -5.81 -3.43 0.77
CA ASN A 68 -6.73 -3.01 1.81
C ASN A 68 -8.00 -2.38 1.23
N ASP A 69 -7.86 -1.54 0.20
CA ASP A 69 -9.00 -0.91 -0.49
C ASP A 69 -9.91 -1.96 -1.15
N VAL A 70 -9.32 -2.97 -1.79
CA VAL A 70 -10.08 -4.08 -2.40
C VAL A 70 -10.81 -4.87 -1.32
N ARG A 71 -10.15 -5.16 -0.20
CA ARG A 71 -10.77 -5.85 0.93
C ARG A 71 -11.95 -5.06 1.50
N ALA A 72 -11.78 -3.75 1.73
CA ALA A 72 -12.84 -2.89 2.24
C ALA A 72 -14.06 -2.86 1.30
N LYS A 73 -13.84 -2.86 -0.03
CA LYS A 73 -14.94 -2.94 -1.01
C LYS A 73 -15.67 -4.27 -0.96
N LEU A 74 -14.95 -5.37 -0.78
CA LEU A 74 -15.55 -6.70 -0.65
C LEU A 74 -16.41 -6.79 0.62
N ASP A 75 -15.87 -6.32 1.75
CA ASP A 75 -16.56 -6.31 3.04
C ASP A 75 -17.87 -5.48 2.96
N GLN A 76 -17.83 -4.31 2.30
CA GLN A 76 -19.01 -3.48 2.04
C GLN A 76 -20.05 -4.17 1.14
N ALA A 77 -19.60 -4.83 0.06
CA ALA A 77 -20.50 -5.54 -0.83
C ALA A 77 -21.22 -6.70 -0.12
N GLN A 78 -20.50 -7.44 0.73
CA GLN A 78 -21.07 -8.51 1.55
C GLN A 78 -22.09 -7.99 2.57
N ALA A 79 -21.77 -6.90 3.27
CA ALA A 79 -22.70 -6.28 4.22
C ALA A 79 -23.99 -5.79 3.54
N ASN A 80 -23.88 -5.22 2.34
CA ASN A 80 -25.04 -4.78 1.56
C ASN A 80 -25.91 -5.96 1.11
N GLN A 81 -25.30 -7.09 0.71
CA GLN A 81 -26.04 -8.30 0.37
C GLN A 81 -26.82 -8.85 1.56
N ALA A 82 -26.18 -8.96 2.73
CA ALA A 82 -26.83 -9.42 3.96
C ALA A 82 -28.00 -8.51 4.38
N ALA A 83 -27.84 -7.18 4.25
CA ALA A 83 -28.91 -6.23 4.55
C ALA A 83 -30.11 -6.35 3.60
N ASN A 84 -29.86 -6.59 2.31
CA ASN A 84 -30.91 -6.80 1.32
C ASN A 84 -31.69 -8.10 1.60
N GLU A 85 -30.99 -9.18 1.95
CA GLU A 85 -31.62 -10.46 2.31
C GLU A 85 -32.50 -10.33 3.57
N ALA A 86 -32.03 -9.62 4.60
CA ALA A 86 -32.82 -9.37 5.81
C ALA A 86 -34.11 -8.58 5.53
N THR A 87 -34.04 -7.62 4.60
CA THR A 87 -35.22 -6.83 4.19
C THR A 87 -36.20 -7.70 3.39
N ALA A 88 -35.72 -8.52 2.44
CA ALA A 88 -36.54 -9.44 1.66
C ALA A 88 -37.24 -10.50 2.52
N GLY A 89 -36.55 -11.06 3.52
CA GLY A 89 -37.12 -12.03 4.46
C GLY A 89 -38.15 -11.43 5.42
N THR A 90 -38.04 -10.15 5.76
CA THR A 90 -39.05 -9.45 6.58
C THR A 90 -40.32 -9.20 5.78
N GLN A 91 -40.20 -8.87 4.49
CA GLN A 91 -41.35 -8.62 3.61
C GLN A 91 -42.14 -9.90 3.29
N SER A 92 -41.45 -11.03 3.07
CA SER A 92 -42.11 -12.33 2.82
C SER A 92 -42.91 -12.88 4.02
N ASN A 93 -42.69 -12.36 5.23
CA ASN A 93 -43.44 -12.75 6.44
C ASN A 93 -44.69 -11.88 6.68
N LEU A 94 -44.96 -10.91 5.80
CA LEU A 94 -46.10 -9.99 5.90
C LEU A 94 -47.20 -10.26 4.85
N ASP A 95 -46.99 -11.21 3.94
CA ASP A 95 -47.97 -11.74 2.98
C ASP A 95 -48.67 -13.01 3.50
#